data_AF-A0A093XHK3-F1
#
_entry.id   AF-A0A093XHK3-F1
#
_cell.length_a   1.000
_cell.length_b   1.000
_cell.length_c   1.000
_cell.angle_alpha   90.00
_cell.angle_beta   90.00
_cell.angle_gamma   90.00
#
_symmetry.space_group_name_H-M   'P 1'
#
loop_
_entity.id
_entity.type
_entity.pdbx_description
1 polymer ?
#
loop_
_entity_poly.entity_id
_entity_poly.type
_entity_poly.pdbx_seq_one_letter_code
_entity_poly.pdbx_strand_id
1 'polypeptide(L)'
;MIACNLLLGALLTLSQHAHAAQPGSASPLPAKLRDITWGKLNFLHTTDTHGWLAGHLQDADWGDYVSFASHMREIAESQGSDLLVIDTGDRVEGNGLYDASDPKGKYLYEILKQQHIDLLSSGNHELYKKNTSDAEFLTTVPGFRDSYIASNIDIIDPRSGDLVPLGPRFRKLTTKVQGYRIMAFGFLFDFTGNYNNTKVQRVEDTVKETWFQEAIRDEDIDLFIVLGHVPVRSEEYEAVHREIRNVRGNITIQFFGGHLHIRDYARYDAQSSGLASGRFMETIGFLSINDVKSSTPNFSRRYIDSNLFSYYHHTGLNETSFQTDHGRNVSQMIQQARHALDLDFVHGCAPKDLWVDRTPYPSNDSIYTWLETEVLPQSIRNPSRAGKSAFAIVNTGAIRFDIFKGPFTQDSTFIVSPFTSGFNYIKDVPLNTAKRIVALLNGASKILTVSSEQPQGHYCPLAPPQQCAYQVSDRAKPASQHQLMIQHHEQAVISKPGPQAFPGYTTIDDAGDDDADSPSWAK
;
A
#
# COMPACT_ATOMS: atom_id res chain seq x y z
N MET A 1 -22.88 11.48 -40.83
CA MET A 1 -22.84 10.59 -42.01
C MET A 1 -21.39 10.33 -42.39
N ILE A 2 -20.77 9.33 -41.77
CA ILE A 2 -19.71 8.49 -42.35
C ILE A 2 -19.98 7.10 -41.76
N ALA A 3 -20.31 6.15 -42.62
CA ALA A 3 -20.81 4.82 -42.27
C ALA A 3 -19.63 3.88 -41.97
N CYS A 4 -19.71 3.16 -40.84
CA CYS A 4 -18.81 2.06 -40.53
C CYS A 4 -19.46 0.77 -41.05
N ASN A 5 -18.86 0.18 -42.09
CA ASN A 5 -19.34 -1.06 -42.71
C ASN A 5 -19.06 -2.27 -41.80
N LEU A 6 -20.12 -3.01 -41.49
CA LEU A 6 -20.09 -4.36 -40.94
C LEU A 6 -19.64 -5.35 -42.03
N LEU A 7 -18.66 -6.19 -41.71
CA LEU A 7 -18.36 -7.40 -42.45
C LEU A 7 -18.20 -8.56 -41.47
N LEU A 8 -19.11 -9.54 -41.62
CA LEU A 8 -19.10 -10.85 -40.99
C LEU A 8 -17.77 -11.58 -41.26
N GLY A 9 -17.20 -12.20 -40.22
CA GLY A 9 -16.07 -13.12 -40.33
C GLY A 9 -16.10 -14.18 -39.22
N ALA A 10 -16.33 -15.42 -39.64
CA ALA A 10 -16.14 -16.73 -39.00
C ALA A 10 -15.80 -16.82 -37.49
N LEU A 11 -16.65 -17.55 -36.75
CA LEU A 11 -16.29 -18.16 -35.46
C LEU A 11 -15.19 -19.22 -35.66
N LEU A 12 -13.98 -18.89 -35.21
CA LEU A 12 -12.95 -19.85 -34.82
C LEU A 12 -12.82 -19.73 -33.30
N THR A 13 -13.24 -20.77 -32.58
CA THR A 13 -12.98 -20.93 -31.15
C THR A 13 -11.49 -21.19 -30.94
N LEU A 14 -10.70 -20.12 -30.92
CA LEU A 14 -9.37 -20.11 -30.36
C LEU A 14 -9.54 -20.13 -28.84
N SER A 15 -9.04 -21.19 -28.21
CA SER A 15 -8.74 -21.24 -26.79
C SER A 15 -7.83 -20.06 -26.45
N GLN A 16 -8.44 -18.95 -26.01
CA GLN A 16 -7.72 -17.84 -25.42
C GLN A 16 -7.02 -18.39 -24.19
N HIS A 17 -5.71 -18.59 -24.32
CA HIS A 17 -4.85 -18.69 -23.16
C HIS A 17 -5.01 -17.34 -22.47
N ALA A 18 -5.65 -17.34 -21.30
CA ALA A 18 -5.80 -16.16 -20.48
C ALA A 18 -4.40 -15.72 -20.06
N HIS A 19 -3.78 -14.84 -20.84
CA HIS A 19 -2.60 -14.12 -20.41
C HIS A 19 -3.09 -13.10 -19.36
N ALA A 20 -2.56 -13.21 -18.14
CA ALA A 20 -2.86 -12.35 -17.00
C ALA A 20 -2.20 -10.98 -17.19
N ALA A 21 -2.68 -10.25 -18.18
CA ALA A 21 -2.43 -8.82 -18.36
C ALA A 21 -3.75 -8.21 -18.85
N GLN A 22 -4.10 -7.01 -18.38
CA GLN A 22 -5.35 -6.35 -18.78
C GLN A 22 -5.47 -6.36 -20.32
N PRO A 23 -6.64 -6.68 -20.90
CA PRO A 23 -6.79 -6.80 -22.35
C PRO A 23 -6.25 -5.56 -23.10
N GLY A 24 -5.21 -5.74 -23.92
CA GLY A 24 -4.58 -4.66 -24.69
C GLY A 24 -3.29 -4.06 -24.08
N SER A 25 -2.74 -4.66 -23.02
CA SER A 25 -1.46 -4.22 -22.45
C SER A 25 -0.23 -4.61 -23.28
N ALA A 26 0.83 -3.80 -23.16
CA ALA A 26 2.14 -4.11 -23.75
C ALA A 26 2.89 -5.14 -22.89
N SER A 27 3.70 -6.00 -23.51
CA SER A 27 4.54 -6.95 -22.80
C SER A 27 5.58 -6.23 -21.90
N PRO A 28 5.89 -6.78 -20.70
CA PRO A 28 6.93 -6.22 -19.84
C PRO A 28 8.28 -6.14 -20.57
N LEU A 29 9.02 -5.05 -20.36
CA LEU A 29 10.32 -4.85 -21.02
C LEU A 29 11.45 -5.49 -20.17
N PRO A 30 12.37 -6.26 -20.77
CA PRO A 30 13.42 -6.92 -20.02
C PRO A 30 14.39 -5.93 -19.35
N ALA A 31 14.50 -6.00 -18.03
CA ALA A 31 15.48 -5.27 -17.22
C ALA A 31 16.51 -6.24 -16.59
N LYS A 32 17.72 -5.77 -16.27
CA LYS A 32 18.69 -6.61 -15.53
C LYS A 32 18.31 -6.65 -14.05
N LEU A 33 17.56 -7.67 -13.66
CA LEU A 33 17.09 -7.82 -12.29
C LEU A 33 18.22 -8.16 -11.32
N ARG A 34 18.11 -7.64 -10.09
CA ARG A 34 19.00 -7.95 -8.97
C ARG A 34 18.43 -9.08 -8.14
N ASP A 35 19.28 -10.06 -7.82
CA ASP A 35 18.86 -11.22 -7.04
C ASP A 35 18.44 -10.84 -5.60
N ILE A 36 17.52 -11.63 -5.05
CA ILE A 36 17.21 -11.67 -3.63
C ILE A 36 18.28 -12.44 -2.87
N THR A 37 18.53 -12.08 -1.61
CA THR A 37 19.40 -12.84 -0.73
C THR A 37 18.55 -13.66 0.24
N TRP A 38 18.60 -14.98 0.15
CA TRP A 38 17.87 -15.87 1.05
C TRP A 38 18.51 -15.94 2.44
N GLY A 39 17.68 -16.03 3.46
CA GLY A 39 18.04 -16.30 4.85
C GLY A 39 17.38 -17.58 5.37
N LYS A 40 17.52 -17.86 6.67
CA LYS A 40 16.85 -18.99 7.34
C LYS A 40 15.37 -18.72 7.60
N LEU A 41 15.00 -17.45 7.75
CA LEU A 41 13.63 -16.98 7.82
C LEU A 41 13.43 -15.88 6.78
N ASN A 42 12.42 -16.00 5.94
CA ASN A 42 12.16 -15.10 4.81
C ASN A 42 10.72 -14.59 4.86
N PHE A 43 10.48 -13.47 4.21
CA PHE A 43 9.20 -12.78 4.24
C PHE A 43 8.85 -12.24 2.87
N LEU A 44 7.58 -12.41 2.47
CA LEU A 44 6.93 -11.59 1.46
C LEU A 44 5.95 -10.66 2.16
N HIS A 45 5.97 -9.37 1.80
CA HIS A 45 5.21 -8.35 2.51
C HIS A 45 4.47 -7.42 1.55
N THR A 46 3.15 -7.32 1.74
CA THR A 46 2.26 -6.37 1.07
C THR A 46 1.68 -5.37 2.06
N THR A 47 1.38 -4.17 1.57
CA THR A 47 0.70 -3.09 2.32
C THR A 47 0.01 -2.16 1.34
N ASP A 48 -0.99 -1.41 1.80
CA ASP A 48 -1.61 -0.31 1.05
C ASP A 48 -2.09 -0.77 -0.35
N THR A 49 -2.66 -1.98 -0.43
CA THR A 49 -3.07 -2.58 -1.71
C THR A 49 -4.27 -1.87 -2.31
N HIS A 50 -5.13 -1.25 -1.49
CA HIS A 50 -6.26 -0.42 -1.89
C HIS A 50 -7.14 -1.00 -3.02
N GLY A 51 -7.33 -2.31 -3.02
CA GLY A 51 -8.16 -3.02 -3.97
C GLY A 51 -7.53 -3.29 -5.34
N TRP A 52 -6.24 -2.98 -5.54
CA TRP A 52 -5.50 -3.19 -6.80
C TRP A 52 -5.16 -4.67 -7.09
N LEU A 53 -6.05 -5.59 -6.73
CA LEU A 53 -5.85 -7.04 -6.92
C LEU A 53 -5.91 -7.45 -8.39
N ALA A 54 -6.40 -6.59 -9.28
CA ALA A 54 -6.41 -6.81 -10.73
C ALA A 54 -5.12 -6.38 -11.44
N GLY A 55 -4.13 -5.89 -10.70
CA GLY A 55 -2.92 -5.29 -11.24
C GLY A 55 -3.17 -3.95 -11.95
N HIS A 56 -2.08 -3.25 -12.27
CA HIS A 56 -2.08 -2.18 -13.26
C HIS A 56 -2.07 -2.77 -14.67
N LEU A 57 -2.18 -1.93 -15.71
CA LEU A 57 -2.22 -2.37 -17.11
C LEU A 57 -1.09 -3.36 -17.48
N GLN A 58 0.12 -3.22 -16.94
CA GLN A 58 1.30 -4.06 -17.27
C GLN A 58 1.80 -4.91 -16.09
N ASP A 59 1.06 -4.92 -14.99
CA ASP A 59 1.49 -5.53 -13.72
C ASP A 59 0.78 -6.86 -13.49
N ALA A 60 1.36 -7.67 -12.61
CA ALA A 60 0.80 -8.95 -12.23
C ALA A 60 -0.47 -8.77 -11.39
N ASP A 61 -1.44 -9.68 -11.56
CA ASP A 61 -2.65 -9.70 -10.73
C ASP A 61 -2.45 -10.51 -9.43
N TRP A 62 -3.47 -10.54 -8.58
CA TRP A 62 -3.40 -11.27 -7.31
C TRP A 62 -3.29 -12.79 -7.49
N GLY A 63 -3.80 -13.35 -8.61
CA GLY A 63 -3.62 -14.76 -8.94
C GLY A 63 -2.20 -15.11 -9.35
N ASP A 64 -1.52 -14.19 -10.03
CA ASP A 64 -0.09 -14.30 -10.29
C ASP A 64 0.72 -14.20 -9.00
N TYR A 65 0.37 -13.30 -8.09
CA TYR A 65 1.00 -13.22 -6.76
C TYR A 65 0.76 -14.48 -5.92
N VAL A 66 -0.43 -15.10 -6.02
CA VAL A 66 -0.72 -16.40 -5.42
C VAL A 66 0.23 -17.48 -5.96
N SER A 67 0.43 -17.54 -7.28
CA SER A 67 1.41 -18.47 -7.87
C SER A 67 2.84 -18.16 -7.40
N PHE A 68 3.23 -16.88 -7.42
CA PHE A 68 4.54 -16.42 -6.98
C PHE A 68 4.85 -16.84 -5.54
N ALA A 69 3.95 -16.51 -4.61
CA ALA A 69 4.13 -16.82 -3.19
C ALA A 69 4.18 -18.34 -2.92
N SER A 70 3.41 -19.14 -3.67
CA SER A 70 3.47 -20.61 -3.59
C SER A 70 4.86 -21.11 -3.97
N HIS A 71 5.37 -20.72 -5.13
CA HIS A 71 6.70 -21.12 -5.61
C HIS A 71 7.81 -20.63 -4.69
N MET A 72 7.74 -19.38 -4.23
CA MET A 72 8.73 -18.81 -3.30
C MET A 72 8.77 -19.60 -1.98
N ARG A 73 7.62 -20.02 -1.46
CA ARG A 73 7.55 -20.87 -0.27
C ARG A 73 8.14 -22.25 -0.53
N GLU A 74 7.81 -22.89 -1.65
CA GLU A 74 8.39 -24.19 -2.05
C GLU A 74 9.92 -24.13 -2.19
N ILE A 75 10.43 -23.06 -2.81
CA ILE A 75 11.86 -22.80 -2.94
C ILE A 75 12.51 -22.67 -1.54
N ALA A 76 11.92 -21.85 -0.66
CA ALA A 76 12.43 -21.67 0.70
C ALA A 76 12.48 -23.00 1.48
N GLU A 77 11.38 -23.75 1.47
CA GLU A 77 11.28 -25.03 2.18
C GLU A 77 12.28 -26.06 1.61
N SER A 78 12.45 -26.11 0.29
CA SER A 78 13.41 -27.01 -0.36
C SER A 78 14.87 -26.72 0.02
N GLN A 79 15.18 -25.48 0.41
CA GLN A 79 16.49 -25.04 0.87
C GLN A 79 16.65 -25.13 2.39
N GLY A 80 15.64 -25.67 3.09
CA GLY A 80 15.65 -25.76 4.54
C GLY A 80 15.54 -24.39 5.22
N SER A 81 14.72 -23.50 4.68
CA SER A 81 14.36 -22.19 5.25
C SER A 81 12.85 -22.03 5.32
N ASP A 82 12.37 -21.10 6.15
CA ASP A 82 10.95 -20.73 6.21
C ASP A 82 10.66 -19.47 5.36
N LEU A 83 9.43 -19.36 4.86
CA LEU A 83 8.91 -18.13 4.25
C LEU A 83 7.50 -17.83 4.79
N LEU A 84 7.33 -16.63 5.32
CA LEU A 84 6.04 -16.13 5.81
C LEU A 84 5.51 -15.00 4.90
N VAL A 85 4.22 -15.00 4.61
CA VAL A 85 3.53 -13.96 3.86
C VAL A 85 2.81 -13.03 4.84
N ILE A 86 3.06 -11.72 4.73
CA ILE A 86 2.57 -10.70 5.66
C ILE A 86 1.81 -9.61 4.91
N ASP A 87 0.67 -9.17 5.45
CA ASP A 87 -0.07 -8.00 4.95
C ASP A 87 -0.38 -7.00 6.07
N THR A 88 -0.10 -5.70 5.83
CA THR A 88 -0.23 -4.65 6.85
C THR A 88 -1.34 -3.64 6.59
N GLY A 89 -2.41 -4.05 5.90
CA GLY A 89 -3.65 -3.29 5.91
C GLY A 89 -3.83 -2.33 4.72
N ASP A 90 -4.89 -1.50 4.79
CA ASP A 90 -5.40 -0.65 3.71
C ASP A 90 -5.62 -1.42 2.39
N ARG A 91 -6.59 -2.34 2.42
CA ARG A 91 -6.94 -3.25 1.31
C ARG A 91 -8.10 -2.70 0.48
N VAL A 92 -8.74 -1.64 0.95
CA VAL A 92 -9.99 -1.09 0.42
C VAL A 92 -9.86 0.39 0.04
N GLU A 93 -10.89 0.95 -0.60
CA GLU A 93 -11.00 2.35 -1.04
C GLU A 93 -9.84 2.84 -1.91
N GLY A 94 -9.96 2.68 -3.23
CA GLY A 94 -8.93 3.07 -4.20
C GLY A 94 -8.97 2.33 -5.53
N ASN A 95 -9.90 1.40 -5.72
CA ASN A 95 -10.02 0.62 -6.95
C ASN A 95 -11.46 0.08 -7.12
N GLY A 96 -11.94 0.01 -8.36
CA GLY A 96 -13.32 -0.40 -8.65
C GLY A 96 -13.65 -1.82 -8.20
N LEU A 97 -12.67 -2.72 -8.10
CA LEU A 97 -12.88 -4.09 -7.63
C LEU A 97 -13.46 -4.15 -6.20
N TYR A 98 -13.11 -3.18 -5.37
CA TYR A 98 -13.75 -2.95 -4.08
C TYR A 98 -14.94 -1.99 -4.21
N ASP A 99 -14.68 -0.81 -4.81
CA ASP A 99 -15.54 0.37 -4.66
C ASP A 99 -16.83 0.35 -5.47
N ALA A 100 -16.86 -0.37 -6.59
CA ALA A 100 -17.98 -0.39 -7.54
C ALA A 100 -19.13 -1.31 -7.12
N SER A 101 -18.87 -2.21 -6.17
CA SER A 101 -19.87 -3.19 -5.71
C SER A 101 -20.79 -2.63 -4.63
N ASP A 102 -22.03 -3.13 -4.59
CA ASP A 102 -22.97 -2.95 -3.49
C ASP A 102 -23.45 -4.32 -2.98
N PRO A 103 -23.18 -4.70 -1.71
CA PRO A 103 -22.32 -3.99 -0.76
C PRO A 103 -20.86 -3.90 -1.25
N LYS A 104 -20.13 -2.87 -0.78
CA LYS A 104 -18.71 -2.67 -1.12
C LYS A 104 -17.87 -3.91 -0.75
N GLY A 105 -16.88 -4.21 -1.58
CA GLY A 105 -15.98 -5.36 -1.41
C GLY A 105 -16.60 -6.72 -1.70
N LYS A 106 -17.79 -6.79 -2.32
CA LYS A 106 -18.51 -8.06 -2.61
C LYS A 106 -17.63 -9.15 -3.21
N TYR A 107 -16.74 -8.77 -4.13
CA TYR A 107 -15.82 -9.69 -4.81
C TYR A 107 -14.42 -9.70 -4.17
N LEU A 108 -13.95 -8.54 -3.70
CA LEU A 108 -12.61 -8.34 -3.17
C LEU A 108 -12.25 -9.36 -2.08
N TYR A 109 -13.11 -9.54 -1.08
CA TYR A 109 -12.78 -10.37 0.08
C TYR A 109 -12.58 -11.85 -0.29
N GLU A 110 -13.36 -12.37 -1.24
CA GLU A 110 -13.23 -13.76 -1.68
C GLU A 110 -11.99 -13.98 -2.56
N ILE A 111 -11.57 -12.97 -3.31
CA ILE A 111 -10.31 -12.97 -4.07
C ILE A 111 -9.12 -12.91 -3.10
N LEU A 112 -9.17 -12.00 -2.12
CA LEU A 112 -8.10 -11.80 -1.13
C LEU A 112 -7.78 -13.10 -0.38
N LYS A 113 -8.82 -13.81 0.09
CA LYS A 113 -8.71 -15.08 0.84
C LYS A 113 -8.04 -16.22 0.06
N GLN A 114 -7.85 -16.08 -1.25
CA GLN A 114 -7.17 -17.11 -2.05
C GLN A 114 -5.65 -17.13 -1.83
N GLN A 115 -5.08 -16.07 -1.24
CA GLN A 115 -3.68 -16.05 -0.84
C GLN A 115 -3.51 -16.62 0.57
N HIS A 116 -2.50 -17.48 0.75
CA HIS A 116 -2.13 -17.98 2.05
C HIS A 116 -1.23 -16.98 2.78
N ILE A 117 -1.86 -16.10 3.56
CA ILE A 117 -1.21 -15.08 4.39
C ILE A 117 -1.01 -15.62 5.81
N ASP A 118 0.22 -15.58 6.30
CA ASP A 118 0.62 -16.11 7.62
C ASP A 118 0.31 -15.12 8.75
N LEU A 119 0.45 -13.82 8.50
CA LEU A 119 0.14 -12.75 9.45
C LEU A 119 -0.48 -11.55 8.74
N LEU A 120 -1.59 -11.03 9.25
CA LEU A 120 -2.22 -9.82 8.70
C LEU A 120 -2.85 -8.93 9.76
N SER A 121 -2.97 -7.64 9.45
CA SER A 121 -3.56 -6.61 10.31
C SER A 121 -4.46 -5.64 9.53
N SER A 122 -5.20 -4.79 10.25
CA SER A 122 -6.08 -3.78 9.66
C SER A 122 -5.36 -2.47 9.36
N GLY A 123 -5.82 -1.73 8.36
CA GLY A 123 -5.45 -0.33 8.12
C GLY A 123 -6.55 0.65 8.50
N ASN A 124 -6.30 1.94 8.32
CA ASN A 124 -7.29 2.97 8.66
C ASN A 124 -8.46 3.01 7.68
N HIS A 125 -8.26 2.59 6.41
CA HIS A 125 -9.33 2.57 5.42
C HIS A 125 -10.42 1.54 5.72
N GLU A 126 -10.11 0.51 6.51
CA GLU A 126 -11.14 -0.40 7.00
C GLU A 126 -12.03 0.22 8.08
N LEU A 127 -11.61 1.33 8.69
CA LEU A 127 -12.25 1.90 9.87
C LEU A 127 -12.98 3.22 9.62
N TYR A 128 -12.78 3.91 8.49
CA TYR A 128 -13.47 5.20 8.21
C TYR A 128 -15.00 5.08 8.18
N LYS A 129 -15.53 3.93 7.78
CA LYS A 129 -16.98 3.70 7.61
C LYS A 129 -17.44 2.47 8.36
N LYS A 130 -18.65 2.55 8.92
CA LYS A 130 -19.27 1.44 9.66
C LYS A 130 -19.37 0.16 8.84
N ASN A 131 -19.85 0.27 7.59
CA ASN A 131 -20.05 -0.90 6.74
C ASN A 131 -18.72 -1.59 6.39
N THR A 132 -17.64 -0.84 6.22
CA THR A 132 -16.32 -1.40 5.96
C THR A 132 -15.77 -2.11 7.18
N SER A 133 -15.85 -1.50 8.37
CA SER A 133 -15.37 -2.12 9.62
C SER A 133 -16.22 -3.32 10.04
N ASP A 134 -17.55 -3.26 9.85
CA ASP A 134 -18.43 -4.42 10.04
C ASP A 134 -18.04 -5.56 9.08
N ALA A 135 -17.77 -5.24 7.80
CA ALA A 135 -17.33 -6.24 6.82
C ALA A 135 -15.98 -6.83 7.21
N GLU A 136 -15.01 -6.03 7.60
CA GLU A 136 -13.71 -6.49 8.07
C GLU A 136 -13.85 -7.51 9.21
N PHE A 137 -14.66 -7.19 10.21
CA PHE A 137 -14.92 -8.06 11.36
C PHE A 137 -15.72 -9.32 11.03
N LEU A 138 -16.68 -9.23 10.10
CA LEU A 138 -17.58 -10.35 9.76
C LEU A 138 -17.06 -11.24 8.62
N THR A 139 -16.13 -10.75 7.79
CA THR A 139 -15.67 -11.47 6.58
C THR A 139 -14.16 -11.68 6.56
N THR A 140 -13.34 -10.64 6.74
CA THR A 140 -11.87 -10.72 6.65
C THR A 140 -11.31 -11.44 7.88
N VAL A 141 -11.66 -10.98 9.08
CA VAL A 141 -11.16 -11.58 10.34
C VAL A 141 -11.48 -13.08 10.42
N PRO A 142 -12.70 -13.55 10.13
CA PRO A 142 -12.99 -14.99 10.13
C PRO A 142 -12.32 -15.73 8.96
N GLY A 143 -12.17 -15.08 7.80
CA GLY A 143 -11.47 -15.66 6.64
C GLY A 143 -9.99 -15.93 6.89
N PHE A 144 -9.37 -15.13 7.77
CA PHE A 144 -7.99 -15.28 8.21
C PHE A 144 -7.89 -15.52 9.71
N ARG A 145 -8.81 -16.30 10.28
CA ARG A 145 -8.93 -16.52 11.73
C ARG A 145 -7.65 -17.01 12.42
N ASP A 146 -6.74 -17.63 11.67
CA ASP A 146 -5.51 -18.21 12.17
C ASP A 146 -4.30 -17.26 12.01
N SER A 147 -4.47 -16.18 11.24
CA SER A 147 -3.41 -15.23 10.84
C SER A 147 -3.66 -13.79 11.30
N TYR A 148 -4.92 -13.39 11.50
CA TYR A 148 -5.30 -11.99 11.77
C TYR A 148 -4.92 -11.54 13.19
N ILE A 149 -4.32 -10.35 13.33
CA ILE A 149 -3.94 -9.74 14.61
C ILE A 149 -4.38 -8.27 14.65
N ALA A 150 -4.96 -7.85 15.78
CA ALA A 150 -5.32 -6.47 16.09
C ALA A 150 -5.03 -6.14 17.56
N SER A 151 -3.83 -5.65 17.84
CA SER A 151 -3.32 -5.32 19.17
C SER A 151 -4.04 -4.15 19.82
N ASN A 152 -4.44 -3.12 19.06
CA ASN A 152 -4.96 -1.86 19.60
C ASN A 152 -6.29 -1.41 18.97
N ILE A 153 -7.06 -2.34 18.40
CA ILE A 153 -8.35 -2.04 17.76
C ILE A 153 -9.45 -2.89 18.39
N ASP A 154 -10.48 -2.22 18.90
CA ASP A 154 -11.75 -2.81 19.29
C ASP A 154 -12.86 -2.41 18.31
N ILE A 155 -13.91 -3.23 18.24
CA ILE A 155 -15.12 -3.01 17.45
C ILE A 155 -16.36 -3.33 18.28
N ILE A 156 -17.43 -2.57 18.06
CA ILE A 156 -18.77 -2.91 18.55
C ILE A 156 -19.31 -4.03 17.67
N ASP A 157 -19.40 -5.27 18.19
CA ASP A 157 -19.89 -6.42 17.41
C ASP A 157 -21.29 -6.10 16.88
N PRO A 158 -21.52 -6.06 15.55
CA PRO A 158 -22.80 -5.69 14.97
C PRO A 158 -23.94 -6.66 15.32
N ARG A 159 -23.63 -7.84 15.88
CA ARG A 159 -24.60 -8.86 16.30
C ARG A 159 -24.98 -8.74 17.77
N SER A 160 -24.03 -8.45 18.66
CA SER A 160 -24.30 -8.38 20.12
C SER A 160 -24.42 -6.95 20.66
N GLY A 161 -23.75 -5.98 20.03
CA GLY A 161 -23.64 -4.61 20.51
C GLY A 161 -22.54 -4.40 21.55
N ASP A 162 -21.75 -5.43 21.88
CA ASP A 162 -20.65 -5.34 22.83
C ASP A 162 -19.37 -4.83 22.17
N LEU A 163 -18.57 -4.07 22.92
CA LEU A 163 -17.22 -3.71 22.49
C LEU A 163 -16.28 -4.90 22.71
N VAL A 164 -15.73 -5.42 21.62
CA VAL A 164 -14.83 -6.60 21.60
C VAL A 164 -13.56 -6.30 20.79
N PRO A 165 -12.45 -7.02 21.00
CA PRO A 165 -11.30 -6.94 20.11
C PRO A 165 -11.69 -7.23 18.67
N LEU A 166 -11.20 -6.42 17.72
CA LEU A 166 -11.44 -6.65 16.29
C LEU A 166 -10.91 -8.03 15.86
N GLY A 167 -9.77 -8.44 16.43
CA GLY A 167 -9.18 -9.76 16.31
C GLY A 167 -8.30 -10.06 17.52
N PRO A 168 -7.62 -11.21 17.55
CA PRO A 168 -6.69 -11.52 18.63
C PRO A 168 -5.61 -10.43 18.79
N ARG A 169 -5.31 -10.06 20.03
CA ARG A 169 -4.34 -8.99 20.35
C ARG A 169 -2.91 -9.36 20.00
N PHE A 170 -2.59 -10.65 20.03
CA PHE A 170 -1.29 -11.21 19.64
C PHE A 170 -1.46 -12.66 19.21
N ARG A 171 -0.41 -13.23 18.58
CA ARG A 171 -0.32 -14.66 18.30
C ARG A 171 1.07 -15.18 18.59
N LYS A 172 1.13 -16.43 19.04
CA LYS A 172 2.36 -17.21 19.12
C LYS A 172 2.29 -18.32 18.09
N LEU A 173 3.29 -18.43 17.22
CA LEU A 173 3.35 -19.45 16.17
C LEU A 173 4.76 -20.03 16.07
N THR A 174 4.86 -21.23 15.50
CA THR A 174 6.14 -21.90 15.29
C THR A 174 6.32 -22.16 13.80
N THR A 175 7.45 -21.74 13.23
CA THR A 175 7.71 -21.96 11.81
C THR A 175 7.92 -23.44 11.50
N LYS A 176 7.52 -23.87 10.30
CA LYS A 176 7.42 -25.29 9.94
C LYS A 176 8.80 -25.95 9.79
N VAL A 177 9.76 -25.24 9.21
CA VAL A 177 11.06 -25.80 8.79
C VAL A 177 12.13 -25.61 9.88
N GLN A 178 12.33 -24.37 10.33
CA GLN A 178 13.33 -24.03 11.34
C GLN A 178 12.82 -24.16 12.78
N GLY A 179 11.51 -24.26 12.99
CA GLY A 179 10.93 -24.34 14.33
C GLY A 179 11.08 -23.06 15.14
N TYR A 180 11.19 -21.89 14.49
CA TYR A 180 11.29 -20.61 15.20
C TYR A 180 9.98 -20.28 15.89
N ARG A 181 10.04 -20.04 17.20
CA ARG A 181 8.88 -19.62 18.01
C ARG A 181 8.75 -18.11 17.94
N ILE A 182 7.72 -17.62 17.27
CA ILE A 182 7.48 -16.20 17.00
C ILE A 182 6.34 -15.70 17.88
N MET A 183 6.56 -14.58 18.56
CA MET A 183 5.48 -13.78 19.15
C MET A 183 5.16 -12.61 18.21
N ALA A 184 3.91 -12.52 17.77
CA ALA A 184 3.45 -11.55 16.78
C ALA A 184 2.40 -10.58 17.34
N PHE A 185 2.54 -9.28 17.01
CA PHE A 185 1.63 -8.20 17.39
C PHE A 185 1.20 -7.40 16.15
N GLY A 186 -0.03 -6.86 16.12
CA GLY A 186 -0.62 -6.13 14.99
C GLY A 186 -1.11 -4.73 15.38
N PHE A 187 -0.37 -3.66 15.13
CA PHE A 187 -0.77 -2.30 15.54
C PHE A 187 -1.32 -1.45 14.39
N LEU A 188 -2.32 -0.63 14.66
CA LEU A 188 -2.63 0.54 13.84
C LEU A 188 -1.94 1.76 14.46
N PHE A 189 -1.56 2.75 13.64
CA PHE A 189 -1.04 4.03 14.14
C PHE A 189 -2.09 4.73 15.03
N ASP A 190 -1.75 5.85 15.66
CA ASP A 190 -2.64 6.59 16.56
C ASP A 190 -3.80 7.32 15.81
N PHE A 191 -4.61 6.52 15.10
CA PHE A 191 -5.68 6.93 14.21
C PHE A 191 -6.91 7.34 14.99
N THR A 192 -7.46 8.50 14.65
CA THR A 192 -8.63 9.11 15.31
C THR A 192 -9.79 9.42 14.35
N GLY A 193 -9.63 9.08 13.06
CA GLY A 193 -10.64 9.33 12.02
C GLY A 193 -11.63 8.20 11.81
N ASN A 194 -11.62 7.19 12.67
CA ASN A 194 -12.45 6.00 12.55
C ASN A 194 -13.94 6.29 12.84
N TYR A 195 -14.82 5.49 12.26
CA TYR A 195 -16.24 5.52 12.57
C TYR A 195 -16.49 5.05 14.01
N ASN A 196 -17.57 5.53 14.62
CA ASN A 196 -17.85 5.34 16.05
C ASN A 196 -18.15 3.90 16.50
N ASN A 197 -18.19 2.93 15.57
CA ASN A 197 -18.32 1.51 15.90
C ASN A 197 -16.98 0.85 16.19
N THR A 198 -15.87 1.57 16.08
CA THR A 198 -14.53 1.07 16.38
C THR A 198 -13.85 1.96 17.41
N LYS A 199 -12.88 1.43 18.13
CA LYS A 199 -12.04 2.17 19.08
C LYS A 199 -10.60 1.80 18.83
N VAL A 200 -9.80 2.78 18.44
CA VAL A 200 -8.34 2.66 18.32
C VAL A 200 -7.73 3.19 19.61
N GLN A 201 -6.92 2.36 20.27
CA GLN A 201 -6.15 2.77 21.43
C GLN A 201 -4.75 3.17 21.00
N ARG A 202 -4.20 4.20 21.65
CA ARG A 202 -2.84 4.66 21.36
C ARG A 202 -1.82 3.55 21.58
N VAL A 203 -0.82 3.47 20.71
CA VAL A 203 0.19 2.42 20.78
C VAL A 203 0.97 2.51 22.09
N GLU A 204 1.35 3.70 22.53
CA GLU A 204 2.13 3.89 23.76
C GLU A 204 1.34 3.57 25.03
N ASP A 205 0.01 3.55 24.98
CA ASP A 205 -0.83 3.08 26.07
C ASP A 205 -1.04 1.57 26.01
N THR A 206 -1.24 1.03 24.80
CA THR A 206 -1.45 -0.41 24.58
C THR A 206 -0.26 -1.23 25.04
N VAL A 207 0.98 -0.78 24.78
CA VAL A 207 2.19 -1.49 25.21
C VAL A 207 2.36 -1.56 26.72
N LYS A 208 1.64 -0.74 27.49
CA LYS A 208 1.65 -0.78 28.97
C LYS A 208 0.64 -1.76 29.55
N GLU A 209 -0.26 -2.32 28.74
CA GLU A 209 -1.30 -3.22 29.23
C GLU A 209 -0.76 -4.56 29.72
N THR A 210 -1.45 -5.15 30.70
CA THR A 210 -1.05 -6.41 31.33
C THR A 210 -0.83 -7.53 30.32
N TRP A 211 -1.73 -7.71 29.35
CA TRP A 211 -1.60 -8.78 28.36
C TRP A 211 -0.35 -8.62 27.47
N PHE A 212 0.00 -7.39 27.11
CA PHE A 212 1.19 -7.13 26.28
C PHE A 212 2.44 -7.39 27.10
N GLN A 213 2.46 -6.90 28.34
CA GLN A 213 3.52 -7.10 29.31
C GLN A 213 3.75 -8.60 29.61
N GLU A 214 2.69 -9.39 29.73
CA GLU A 214 2.79 -10.85 29.88
C GLU A 214 3.35 -11.50 28.60
N ALA A 215 2.86 -11.12 27.42
CA ALA A 215 3.29 -11.68 26.14
C ALA A 215 4.78 -11.42 25.85
N ILE A 216 5.31 -10.22 26.13
CA ILE A 216 6.74 -9.91 25.89
C ILE A 216 7.69 -10.56 26.91
N ARG A 217 7.17 -11.03 28.05
CA ARG A 217 7.93 -11.75 29.09
C ARG A 217 7.94 -13.26 28.87
N ASP A 218 7.21 -13.77 27.89
CA ASP A 218 7.26 -15.18 27.50
C ASP A 218 8.71 -15.57 27.15
N GLU A 219 9.28 -16.54 27.87
CA GLU A 219 10.65 -16.99 27.65
C GLU A 219 10.78 -17.97 26.48
N ASP A 220 9.67 -18.58 26.07
CA ASP A 220 9.57 -19.62 25.06
C ASP A 220 9.38 -19.01 23.65
N ILE A 221 10.18 -18.00 23.32
CA ILE A 221 10.15 -17.27 22.05
C ILE A 221 11.58 -17.02 21.52
N ASP A 222 11.74 -17.05 20.20
CA ASP A 222 13.01 -16.85 19.52
C ASP A 222 13.12 -15.46 18.85
N LEU A 223 12.00 -14.88 18.43
CA LEU A 223 11.92 -13.54 17.86
C LEU A 223 10.52 -12.94 18.02
N PHE A 224 10.45 -11.63 17.86
CA PHE A 224 9.20 -10.89 17.72
C PHE A 224 8.98 -10.46 16.27
N ILE A 225 7.72 -10.56 15.83
CA ILE A 225 7.25 -9.90 14.60
C ILE A 225 6.22 -8.85 15.01
N VAL A 226 6.45 -7.60 14.67
CA VAL A 226 5.49 -6.52 14.89
C VAL A 226 5.01 -6.04 13.53
N LEU A 227 3.82 -6.48 13.14
CA LEU A 227 3.18 -6.02 11.92
C LEU A 227 2.18 -4.91 12.28
N GLY A 228 1.76 -4.14 11.29
CA GLY A 228 0.80 -3.09 11.53
C GLY A 228 0.76 -2.04 10.44
N HIS A 229 -0.37 -1.37 10.34
CA HIS A 229 -0.54 -0.24 9.45
C HIS A 229 0.04 1.02 10.09
N VAL A 230 1.36 1.02 10.25
CA VAL A 230 2.15 2.07 10.90
C VAL A 230 3.37 2.34 10.04
N PRO A 231 3.79 3.60 9.84
CA PRO A 231 5.06 3.88 9.17
C PRO A 231 6.23 3.26 9.95
N VAL A 232 7.20 2.67 9.25
CA VAL A 232 8.39 2.07 9.91
C VAL A 232 9.25 3.11 10.63
N ARG A 233 9.10 4.40 10.32
CA ARG A 233 9.72 5.50 11.06
C ARG A 233 8.63 6.30 11.77
N SER A 234 8.30 5.90 12.99
CA SER A 234 7.15 6.43 13.74
C SER A 234 7.37 6.36 15.25
N GLU A 235 6.72 7.26 16.01
CA GLU A 235 6.76 7.24 17.48
C GLU A 235 6.12 5.95 18.03
N GLU A 236 5.13 5.42 17.32
CA GLU A 236 4.41 4.19 17.63
C GLU A 236 5.32 2.95 17.61
N TYR A 237 6.05 2.71 16.51
CA TYR A 237 6.98 1.57 16.44
C TYR A 237 8.20 1.75 17.34
N GLU A 238 8.67 2.97 17.54
CA GLU A 238 9.71 3.26 18.56
C GLU A 238 9.22 2.95 19.98
N ALA A 239 7.95 3.21 20.29
CA ALA A 239 7.37 2.86 21.59
C ALA A 239 7.31 1.34 21.80
N VAL A 240 6.89 0.57 20.79
CA VAL A 240 6.87 -0.90 20.84
C VAL A 240 8.29 -1.46 20.93
N HIS A 241 9.22 -0.97 20.10
CA HIS A 241 10.62 -1.39 20.10
C HIS A 241 11.25 -1.20 21.48
N ARG A 242 11.13 0.01 22.03
CA ARG A 242 11.65 0.34 23.36
C ARG A 242 11.07 -0.55 24.45
N GLU A 243 9.76 -0.81 24.41
CA GLU A 243 9.11 -1.63 25.43
C GLU A 243 9.59 -3.09 25.38
N ILE A 244 9.65 -3.69 24.18
CA ILE A 244 10.18 -5.05 24.01
C ILE A 244 11.66 -5.10 24.42
N ARG A 245 12.48 -4.13 24.00
CA ARG A 245 13.93 -4.10 24.30
C ARG A 245 14.22 -3.98 25.79
N ASN A 246 13.44 -3.19 26.53
CA ASN A 246 13.58 -3.07 27.98
C ASN A 246 13.39 -4.40 28.71
N VAL A 247 12.59 -5.32 28.16
CA VAL A 247 12.34 -6.65 28.72
C VAL A 247 13.23 -7.73 28.10
N ARG A 248 13.50 -7.65 26.79
CA ARG A 248 14.18 -8.65 25.97
C ARG A 248 15.34 -8.01 25.20
N GLY A 249 16.44 -7.73 25.90
CA GLY A 249 17.54 -6.90 25.38
C GLY A 249 18.14 -7.31 24.03
N ASN A 250 18.34 -8.60 23.77
CA ASN A 250 19.09 -9.09 22.60
C ASN A 250 18.26 -9.91 21.60
N ILE A 251 16.94 -9.99 21.76
CA ILE A 251 16.10 -10.83 20.88
C ILE A 251 15.91 -10.20 19.50
N THR A 252 15.75 -10.97 18.43
CA THR A 252 15.43 -10.36 17.13
C THR A 252 14.01 -9.76 17.11
N ILE A 253 13.85 -8.55 16.58
CA ILE A 253 12.54 -7.90 16.39
C ILE A 253 12.43 -7.42 14.94
N GLN A 254 11.49 -7.97 14.18
CA GLN A 254 11.21 -7.52 12.82
C GLN A 254 9.89 -6.77 12.77
N PHE A 255 9.94 -5.53 12.28
CA PHE A 255 8.76 -4.71 12.02
C PHE A 255 8.30 -4.82 10.55
N PHE A 256 7.00 -4.80 10.33
CA PHE A 256 6.39 -4.64 9.00
C PHE A 256 5.37 -3.50 9.09
N GLY A 257 5.53 -2.50 8.22
CA GLY A 257 4.76 -1.25 8.28
C GLY A 257 4.13 -0.86 6.94
N GLY A 258 3.37 0.24 6.95
CA GLY A 258 2.60 0.72 5.81
C GLY A 258 2.25 2.20 5.91
N HIS A 259 1.07 2.56 5.40
CA HIS A 259 0.40 3.86 5.53
C HIS A 259 0.98 5.00 4.69
N LEU A 260 2.31 5.13 4.63
CA LEU A 260 2.94 6.22 3.88
C LEU A 260 3.09 5.95 2.39
N HIS A 261 2.62 4.80 1.89
CA HIS A 261 2.62 4.50 0.46
C HIS A 261 4.03 4.46 -0.19
N ILE A 262 5.08 4.17 0.59
CA ILE A 262 6.49 4.18 0.13
C ILE A 262 7.19 2.85 0.40
N ARG A 263 8.23 2.59 -0.39
CA ARG A 263 9.28 1.61 -0.09
C ARG A 263 10.19 2.23 0.98
N ASP A 264 10.35 1.57 2.12
CA ASP A 264 11.29 2.02 3.17
C ASP A 264 11.79 0.85 4.01
N TYR A 265 13.02 0.98 4.49
CA TYR A 265 13.66 0.05 5.40
C TYR A 265 14.40 0.82 6.50
N ALA A 266 14.02 0.55 7.74
CA ALA A 266 14.55 1.23 8.91
C ALA A 266 15.37 0.28 9.78
N ARG A 267 16.50 0.74 10.31
CA ARG A 267 17.32 0.04 11.31
C ARG A 267 17.11 0.67 12.68
N TYR A 268 16.49 -0.07 13.61
CA TYR A 268 16.34 0.39 14.99
C TYR A 268 17.59 0.08 15.83
N ASP A 269 18.16 -1.12 15.66
CA ASP A 269 19.41 -1.54 16.29
C ASP A 269 20.08 -2.68 15.50
N ALA A 270 21.06 -3.38 16.09
CA ALA A 270 21.76 -4.49 15.43
C ALA A 270 20.87 -5.74 15.23
N GLN A 271 19.85 -5.94 16.07
CA GLN A 271 18.94 -7.09 16.08
C GLN A 271 17.51 -6.72 15.66
N SER A 272 17.29 -5.51 15.13
CA SER A 272 15.96 -5.06 14.75
C SER A 272 15.96 -4.17 13.51
N SER A 273 14.99 -4.43 12.65
CA SER A 273 14.72 -3.64 11.46
C SER A 273 13.22 -3.56 11.18
N GLY A 274 12.82 -2.68 10.27
CA GLY A 274 11.46 -2.55 9.77
C GLY A 274 11.41 -2.47 8.24
N LEU A 275 10.36 -3.00 7.62
CA LEU A 275 10.12 -2.94 6.17
C LEU A 275 8.72 -2.37 5.85
N ALA A 276 8.65 -1.43 4.91
CA ALA A 276 7.41 -0.96 4.29
C ALA A 276 7.47 -1.18 2.76
N SER A 277 6.38 -1.69 2.18
CA SER A 277 6.38 -2.26 0.82
C SER A 277 5.59 -1.44 -0.21
N GLY A 278 5.67 -0.10 -0.18
CA GLY A 278 5.04 0.72 -1.22
C GLY A 278 3.52 0.76 -1.12
N ARG A 279 2.83 0.58 -2.26
CA ARG A 279 1.38 0.70 -2.39
C ARG A 279 0.83 -0.01 -3.63
N PHE A 280 -0.49 -0.10 -3.73
CA PHE A 280 -1.28 -0.33 -4.94
C PHE A 280 -0.86 -1.57 -5.74
N MET A 281 -0.37 -2.60 -5.07
CA MET A 281 0.20 -3.78 -5.73
C MET A 281 1.29 -3.44 -6.76
N GLU A 282 2.05 -2.36 -6.55
CA GLU A 282 3.23 -2.01 -7.37
C GLU A 282 4.49 -2.73 -6.86
N THR A 283 4.47 -3.18 -5.59
CA THR A 283 5.66 -3.69 -4.90
C THR A 283 5.30 -4.88 -4.01
N ILE A 284 6.12 -5.94 -4.09
CA ILE A 284 6.19 -7.00 -3.08
C ILE A 284 7.51 -6.80 -2.32
N GLY A 285 7.43 -6.53 -1.02
CA GLY A 285 8.63 -6.47 -0.19
C GLY A 285 9.15 -7.87 0.09
N PHE A 286 10.44 -8.09 -0.12
CA PHE A 286 11.15 -9.29 0.31
C PHE A 286 12.15 -8.91 1.40
N LEU A 287 12.11 -9.64 2.51
CA LEU A 287 13.10 -9.53 3.58
C LEU A 287 13.53 -10.90 4.02
N SER A 288 14.81 -11.06 4.32
CA SER A 288 15.36 -12.27 4.89
C SER A 288 16.18 -11.97 6.12
N ILE A 289 16.15 -12.92 7.06
CA ILE A 289 16.92 -12.90 8.29
C ILE A 289 17.69 -14.21 8.36
N ASN A 290 19.03 -14.10 8.39
CA ASN A 290 19.89 -15.20 8.76
C ASN A 290 20.36 -15.05 10.21
N ASP A 291 20.73 -16.18 10.84
CA ASP A 291 21.23 -16.20 12.21
C ASP A 291 20.26 -15.54 13.22
N VAL A 292 18.95 -15.83 13.09
CA VAL A 292 17.84 -15.20 13.84
C VAL A 292 18.06 -15.12 15.37
N LYS A 293 18.73 -16.12 15.97
CA LYS A 293 18.99 -16.19 17.43
C LYS A 293 20.35 -15.61 17.85
N SER A 294 21.10 -15.04 16.90
CA SER A 294 22.41 -14.44 17.14
C SER A 294 22.28 -13.04 17.73
N SER A 295 23.36 -12.54 18.35
CA SER A 295 23.50 -11.13 18.71
C SER A 295 23.70 -10.22 17.50
N THR A 296 23.98 -10.77 16.31
CA THR A 296 24.18 -10.03 15.06
C THR A 296 23.45 -10.75 13.91
N PRO A 297 22.11 -10.81 13.93
CA PRO A 297 21.35 -11.37 12.81
C PRO A 297 21.60 -10.56 11.54
N ASN A 298 21.67 -11.24 10.40
CA ASN A 298 21.92 -10.61 9.11
C ASN A 298 20.60 -10.41 8.39
N PHE A 299 20.28 -9.15 8.08
CA PHE A 299 19.06 -8.76 7.39
C PHE A 299 19.39 -8.37 5.96
N SER A 300 18.64 -8.91 5.00
CA SER A 300 18.65 -8.45 3.61
C SER A 300 17.26 -8.09 3.16
N ARG A 301 17.13 -7.06 2.32
CA ARG A 301 15.86 -6.54 1.82
C ARG A 301 15.93 -6.27 0.33
N ARG A 302 14.81 -6.49 -0.35
CA ARG A 302 14.60 -6.21 -1.78
C ARG A 302 13.16 -5.79 -1.99
N TYR A 303 12.93 -4.79 -2.81
CA TYR A 303 11.59 -4.46 -3.29
C TYR A 303 11.42 -5.04 -4.69
N ILE A 304 10.50 -5.98 -4.82
CA ILE A 304 10.21 -6.69 -6.07
C ILE A 304 9.08 -5.95 -6.77
N ASP A 305 9.31 -5.48 -7.99
CA ASP A 305 8.22 -4.92 -8.80
C ASP A 305 7.16 -6.00 -9.06
N SER A 306 5.89 -5.65 -8.87
CA SER A 306 4.78 -6.63 -8.96
C SER A 306 4.40 -6.89 -10.42
N ASN A 307 5.27 -7.57 -11.16
CA ASN A 307 5.04 -7.97 -12.54
C ASN A 307 5.58 -9.39 -12.80
N LEU A 308 5.08 -10.02 -13.87
CA LEU A 308 5.47 -11.39 -14.22
C LEU A 308 6.95 -11.53 -14.54
N PHE A 309 7.63 -10.50 -15.04
CA PHE A 309 9.05 -10.55 -15.35
C PHE A 309 9.91 -10.69 -14.08
N SER A 310 9.60 -9.90 -13.04
CA SER A 310 10.21 -10.04 -11.71
C SER A 310 9.89 -11.39 -11.06
N TYR A 311 8.64 -11.83 -11.18
CA TYR A 311 8.21 -13.11 -10.60
C TYR A 311 8.90 -14.32 -11.25
N TYR A 312 9.03 -14.33 -12.58
CA TYR A 312 9.77 -15.37 -13.30
C TYR A 312 11.23 -15.43 -12.87
N HIS A 313 11.87 -14.28 -12.78
CA HIS A 313 13.27 -14.21 -12.38
C HIS A 313 13.51 -14.77 -10.98
N HIS A 314 12.72 -14.35 -9.98
CA HIS A 314 12.93 -14.78 -8.60
C HIS A 314 12.47 -16.21 -8.31
N THR A 315 11.56 -16.77 -9.12
CA THR A 315 11.18 -18.19 -9.03
C THR A 315 12.05 -19.11 -9.88
N GLY A 316 12.84 -18.56 -10.82
CA GLY A 316 13.56 -19.34 -11.83
C GLY A 316 12.64 -20.03 -12.85
N LEU A 317 11.37 -19.62 -12.91
CA LEU A 317 10.36 -20.15 -13.82
C LEU A 317 10.17 -19.23 -15.03
N ASN A 318 9.29 -19.63 -15.94
CA ASN A 318 8.94 -18.86 -17.12
C ASN A 318 7.43 -18.91 -17.38
N GLU A 319 6.98 -18.23 -18.43
CA GLU A 319 5.57 -18.14 -18.82
C GLU A 319 4.82 -19.48 -18.86
N THR A 320 5.49 -20.56 -19.25
CA THR A 320 4.84 -21.88 -19.39
C THR A 320 4.82 -22.69 -18.09
N SER A 321 5.71 -22.39 -17.14
CA SER A 321 5.90 -23.18 -15.92
C SER A 321 5.55 -22.45 -14.63
N PHE A 322 5.37 -21.13 -14.68
CA PHE A 322 5.10 -20.30 -13.52
C PHE A 322 3.66 -20.43 -13.02
N GLN A 323 2.66 -20.39 -13.90
CA GLN A 323 1.29 -20.28 -13.44
C GLN A 323 0.77 -21.58 -12.82
N THR A 324 0.35 -21.51 -11.56
CA THR A 324 -0.32 -22.62 -10.87
C THR A 324 -1.80 -22.71 -11.28
N ASP A 325 -2.41 -23.90 -11.12
CA ASP A 325 -3.86 -24.04 -11.34
C ASP A 325 -4.67 -23.12 -10.40
N HIS A 326 -4.23 -23.02 -9.15
CA HIS A 326 -4.87 -22.15 -8.17
C HIS A 326 -4.78 -20.67 -8.59
N GLY A 327 -3.58 -20.19 -8.91
CA GLY A 327 -3.37 -18.81 -9.39
C GLY A 327 -4.19 -18.49 -10.64
N ARG A 328 -4.26 -19.39 -11.64
CA ARG A 328 -5.15 -19.23 -12.81
C ARG A 328 -6.60 -19.02 -12.42
N ASN A 329 -7.11 -19.82 -11.48
CA ASN A 329 -8.49 -19.71 -11.04
C ASN A 329 -8.75 -18.37 -10.33
N VAL A 330 -7.79 -17.87 -9.56
CA VAL A 330 -7.89 -16.54 -8.92
C VAL A 330 -7.89 -15.42 -9.97
N SER A 331 -7.01 -15.46 -10.96
CA SER A 331 -7.03 -14.50 -12.08
C SER A 331 -8.37 -14.52 -12.84
N GLN A 332 -8.96 -15.71 -13.02
CA GLN A 332 -10.31 -15.84 -13.59
C GLN A 332 -11.39 -15.23 -12.68
N MET A 333 -11.33 -15.41 -11.36
CA MET A 333 -12.25 -14.77 -10.41
C MET A 333 -12.20 -13.24 -10.53
N ILE A 334 -10.99 -12.68 -10.65
CA ILE A 334 -10.78 -11.24 -10.85
C ILE A 334 -11.43 -10.79 -12.17
N GLN A 335 -11.16 -11.49 -13.28
CA GLN A 335 -11.73 -11.15 -14.58
C GLN A 335 -13.27 -11.18 -14.56
N GLN A 336 -13.86 -12.19 -13.92
CA GLN A 336 -15.31 -12.31 -13.74
C GLN A 336 -15.87 -11.16 -12.90
N ALA A 337 -15.19 -10.78 -11.82
CA ALA A 337 -15.58 -9.65 -10.98
C ALA A 337 -15.53 -8.32 -11.75
N ARG A 338 -14.44 -8.06 -12.50
CA ARG A 338 -14.31 -6.87 -13.35
C ARG A 338 -15.45 -6.77 -14.36
N HIS A 339 -15.76 -7.89 -15.03
CA HIS A 339 -16.86 -7.96 -15.98
C HIS A 339 -18.22 -7.74 -15.34
N ALA A 340 -18.48 -8.37 -14.18
CA ALA A 340 -19.74 -8.22 -13.46
C ALA A 340 -19.98 -6.79 -12.93
N LEU A 341 -18.91 -6.04 -12.70
CA LEU A 341 -18.92 -4.65 -12.23
C LEU A 341 -18.81 -3.63 -13.36
N ASP A 342 -18.73 -4.08 -14.62
CA ASP A 342 -18.55 -3.26 -15.82
C ASP A 342 -17.37 -2.27 -15.70
N LEU A 343 -16.27 -2.72 -15.07
CA LEU A 343 -15.12 -1.86 -14.77
C LEU A 343 -14.39 -1.34 -16.02
N ASP A 344 -14.52 -2.07 -17.13
CA ASP A 344 -13.92 -1.71 -18.42
C ASP A 344 -14.83 -0.80 -19.27
N PHE A 345 -16.01 -0.41 -18.78
CA PHE A 345 -16.89 0.52 -19.48
C PHE A 345 -16.22 1.89 -19.66
N VAL A 346 -16.10 2.34 -20.91
CA VAL A 346 -15.41 3.60 -21.25
C VAL A 346 -16.38 4.79 -21.17
N HIS A 347 -16.13 5.72 -20.26
CA HIS A 347 -16.89 6.98 -20.14
C HIS A 347 -16.45 8.04 -21.16
N GLY A 348 -15.17 8.01 -21.54
CA GLY A 348 -14.57 8.95 -22.48
C GLY A 348 -13.07 8.72 -22.62
N CYS A 349 -12.37 9.67 -23.22
CA CYS A 349 -10.93 9.62 -23.35
C CYS A 349 -10.28 10.90 -22.81
N ALA A 350 -9.26 10.74 -21.96
CA ALA A 350 -8.39 11.83 -21.56
C ALA A 350 -7.46 12.21 -22.73
N PRO A 351 -7.41 13.49 -23.14
CA PRO A 351 -6.61 13.92 -24.30
C PRO A 351 -5.11 13.93 -24.03
N LYS A 352 -4.71 13.93 -22.75
CA LYS A 352 -3.32 13.96 -22.26
C LYS A 352 -3.23 13.34 -20.88
N ASP A 353 -2.01 13.10 -20.42
CA ASP A 353 -1.75 12.71 -19.05
C ASP A 353 -1.98 13.89 -18.10
N LEU A 354 -2.54 13.62 -16.92
CA LEU A 354 -2.68 14.56 -15.81
C LEU A 354 -2.06 13.93 -14.56
N TRP A 355 -1.03 14.60 -14.05
CA TRP A 355 -0.19 14.08 -12.99
C TRP A 355 -0.60 14.62 -11.62
N VAL A 356 -0.59 13.74 -10.62
CA VAL A 356 -0.78 14.08 -9.21
C VAL A 356 0.44 14.83 -8.69
N ASP A 357 1.64 14.25 -8.83
CA ASP A 357 2.87 14.75 -8.22
C ASP A 357 4.12 14.74 -9.12
N ARG A 358 4.01 14.30 -10.39
CA ARG A 358 5.13 14.36 -11.36
C ARG A 358 5.36 15.74 -11.97
N THR A 359 4.48 16.70 -11.70
CA THR A 359 4.59 18.08 -12.16
C THR A 359 4.06 19.02 -11.07
N PRO A 360 4.69 20.19 -10.86
CA PRO A 360 4.23 21.10 -9.81
C PRO A 360 2.89 21.73 -10.19
N TYR A 361 1.98 21.87 -9.23
CA TYR A 361 0.87 22.80 -9.36
C TYR A 361 1.41 24.26 -9.39
N PRO A 362 0.93 25.15 -10.28
CA PRO A 362 -0.20 25.00 -11.20
C PRO A 362 0.22 24.76 -12.68
N SER A 363 1.08 23.79 -12.97
CA SER A 363 1.41 23.47 -14.37
C SER A 363 0.18 22.97 -15.14
N ASN A 364 0.21 23.08 -16.47
CA ASN A 364 -0.88 22.63 -17.33
C ASN A 364 -1.16 21.12 -17.21
N ASP A 365 -0.16 20.32 -16.88
CA ASP A 365 -0.28 18.86 -16.80
C ASP A 365 -0.57 18.37 -15.38
N SER A 366 -0.75 19.29 -14.42
CA SER A 366 -1.19 18.94 -13.07
C SER A 366 -2.69 18.66 -13.05
N ILE A 367 -3.07 17.53 -12.46
CA ILE A 367 -4.48 17.19 -12.24
C ILE A 367 -5.21 18.24 -11.39
N TYR A 368 -4.50 18.89 -10.46
CA TYR A 368 -5.07 19.93 -9.61
C TYR A 368 -5.35 21.23 -10.38
N THR A 369 -4.51 21.60 -11.34
CA THR A 369 -4.78 22.74 -12.25
C THR A 369 -6.01 22.45 -13.10
N TRP A 370 -6.13 21.23 -13.63
CA TRP A 370 -7.30 20.81 -14.40
C TRP A 370 -8.58 20.82 -13.56
N LEU A 371 -8.51 20.33 -12.32
CA LEU A 371 -9.64 20.40 -11.38
C LEU A 371 -10.06 21.84 -11.10
N GLU A 372 -9.12 22.73 -10.81
CA GLU A 372 -9.38 24.14 -10.50
C GLU A 372 -9.99 24.90 -11.68
N THR A 373 -9.45 24.71 -12.89
CA THR A 373 -9.76 25.56 -14.04
C THR A 373 -10.90 25.04 -14.90
N GLU A 374 -11.11 23.72 -14.95
CA GLU A 374 -12.09 23.10 -15.85
C GLU A 374 -13.21 22.38 -15.09
N VAL A 375 -12.88 21.51 -14.13
CA VAL A 375 -13.86 20.60 -13.50
C VAL A 375 -14.69 21.32 -12.44
N LEU A 376 -14.06 21.79 -11.36
CA LEU A 376 -14.77 22.39 -10.23
C LEU A 376 -15.66 23.57 -10.65
N PRO A 377 -15.23 24.50 -11.53
CA PRO A 377 -16.07 25.61 -11.97
C PRO A 377 -17.34 25.17 -12.72
N GLN A 378 -17.38 23.96 -13.27
CA GLN A 378 -18.55 23.39 -13.92
C GLN A 378 -19.39 22.57 -12.94
N SER A 379 -18.73 21.77 -12.09
CA SER A 379 -19.38 20.82 -11.17
C SER A 379 -20.07 21.48 -9.97
N ILE A 380 -19.58 22.61 -9.46
CA ILE A 380 -20.11 23.22 -8.23
C ILE A 380 -21.10 24.38 -8.48
N ARG A 381 -21.51 24.60 -9.73
CA ARG A 381 -22.42 25.71 -10.06
C ARG A 381 -23.79 25.48 -9.42
N ASN A 382 -24.24 26.45 -8.63
CA ASN A 382 -25.59 26.47 -8.09
C ASN A 382 -26.46 27.45 -8.91
N PRO A 383 -27.45 26.98 -9.70
CA PRO A 383 -28.32 27.85 -10.51
C PRO A 383 -29.06 28.90 -9.67
N SER A 384 -29.42 28.58 -8.43
CA SER A 384 -30.09 29.50 -7.51
C SER A 384 -29.20 30.66 -7.05
N ARG A 385 -27.90 30.61 -7.34
CA ARG A 385 -26.91 31.65 -7.03
C ARG A 385 -26.21 32.17 -8.28
N ALA A 386 -26.91 32.15 -9.42
CA ALA A 386 -26.41 32.73 -10.67
C ALA A 386 -25.84 34.15 -10.45
N GLY A 387 -24.67 34.42 -11.03
CA GLY A 387 -23.98 35.71 -10.90
C GLY A 387 -23.21 35.92 -9.59
N LYS A 388 -23.19 34.95 -8.66
CA LYS A 388 -22.33 34.97 -7.46
C LYS A 388 -21.11 34.08 -7.65
N SER A 389 -19.94 34.59 -7.28
CA SER A 389 -18.70 33.80 -7.27
C SER A 389 -18.74 32.73 -6.19
N ALA A 390 -18.12 31.59 -6.47
CA ALA A 390 -17.86 30.50 -5.52
C ALA A 390 -16.35 30.35 -5.32
N PHE A 391 -15.95 29.84 -4.16
CA PHE A 391 -14.56 29.54 -3.82
C PHE A 391 -14.52 28.12 -3.29
N ALA A 392 -13.93 27.20 -4.04
CA ALA A 392 -13.84 25.78 -3.69
C ALA A 392 -12.51 25.50 -2.98
N ILE A 393 -12.56 24.62 -1.98
CA ILE A 393 -11.39 24.10 -1.29
C ILE A 393 -11.51 22.58 -1.31
N VAL A 394 -10.49 21.91 -1.82
CA VAL A 394 -10.38 20.45 -1.87
C VAL A 394 -8.96 20.09 -1.42
N ASN A 395 -8.81 19.05 -0.61
CA ASN A 395 -7.50 18.57 -0.19
C ASN A 395 -6.87 17.70 -1.28
N THR A 396 -5.55 17.75 -1.44
CA THR A 396 -4.85 17.03 -2.51
C THR A 396 -4.94 15.51 -2.35
N GLY A 397 -5.02 15.01 -1.11
CA GLY A 397 -5.20 13.59 -0.78
C GLY A 397 -6.54 12.99 -1.22
N ALA A 398 -7.50 13.81 -1.65
CA ALA A 398 -8.76 13.34 -2.25
C ALA A 398 -8.55 12.69 -3.64
N ILE A 399 -7.44 13.04 -4.31
CA ILE A 399 -7.04 12.47 -5.60
C ILE A 399 -5.95 11.43 -5.36
N ARG A 400 -6.20 10.19 -5.79
CA ARG A 400 -5.39 9.02 -5.40
C ARG A 400 -4.46 8.53 -6.51
N PHE A 401 -4.73 8.89 -7.76
CA PHE A 401 -3.95 8.41 -8.89
C PHE A 401 -3.95 9.39 -10.08
N ASP A 402 -2.97 9.19 -10.96
CA ASP A 402 -2.84 9.94 -12.21
C ASP A 402 -3.99 9.60 -13.17
N ILE A 403 -4.31 10.52 -14.09
CA ILE A 403 -5.13 10.21 -15.26
C ILE A 403 -4.21 10.08 -16.46
N PHE A 404 -4.13 8.88 -17.04
CA PHE A 404 -3.36 8.67 -18.26
C PHE A 404 -4.16 9.05 -19.49
N LYS A 405 -3.46 9.53 -20.52
CA LYS A 405 -3.99 9.75 -21.86
C LYS A 405 -4.60 8.45 -22.39
N GLY A 406 -5.79 8.55 -22.95
CA GLY A 406 -6.52 7.40 -23.50
C GLY A 406 -7.83 7.15 -22.77
N PRO A 407 -8.37 5.91 -22.82
CA PRO A 407 -9.67 5.59 -22.24
C PRO A 407 -9.72 5.88 -20.73
N PHE A 408 -10.79 6.55 -20.32
CA PHE A 408 -11.16 6.73 -18.91
C PHE A 408 -12.37 5.84 -18.64
N THR A 409 -12.18 4.79 -17.84
CA THR A 409 -13.17 3.74 -17.64
C THR A 409 -13.95 3.92 -16.33
N GLN A 410 -14.94 3.06 -16.11
CA GLN A 410 -15.64 2.96 -14.83
C GLN A 410 -14.64 2.70 -13.69
N ASP A 411 -13.63 1.85 -13.87
CA ASP A 411 -12.56 1.64 -12.89
C ASP A 411 -11.77 2.93 -12.62
N SER A 412 -11.45 3.69 -13.67
CA SER A 412 -10.71 4.96 -13.55
C SER A 412 -11.41 5.96 -12.61
N THR A 413 -12.75 5.95 -12.53
CA THR A 413 -13.50 6.81 -11.60
C THR A 413 -13.12 6.55 -10.14
N PHE A 414 -12.99 5.27 -9.77
CA PHE A 414 -12.67 4.83 -8.41
C PHE A 414 -11.17 4.92 -8.13
N ILE A 415 -10.34 4.63 -9.13
CA ILE A 415 -8.88 4.76 -9.02
C ILE A 415 -8.46 6.21 -8.74
N VAL A 416 -9.06 7.19 -9.41
CA VAL A 416 -8.66 8.60 -9.30
C VAL A 416 -9.26 9.27 -8.06
N SER A 417 -10.54 9.02 -7.77
CA SER A 417 -11.27 9.68 -6.67
C SER A 417 -12.28 8.72 -6.01
N PRO A 418 -11.82 7.78 -5.17
CA PRO A 418 -12.67 6.73 -4.58
C PRO A 418 -13.63 7.23 -3.50
N PHE A 419 -13.39 8.42 -2.95
CA PHE A 419 -14.12 8.90 -1.79
C PHE A 419 -15.54 9.33 -2.14
N THR A 420 -16.48 8.94 -1.29
CA THR A 420 -17.90 9.30 -1.41
C THR A 420 -18.22 10.68 -0.84
N SER A 421 -17.20 11.53 -0.66
CA SER A 421 -17.33 12.86 -0.07
C SER A 421 -18.06 13.81 -1.03
N GLY A 422 -19.06 14.53 -0.51
CA GLY A 422 -19.75 15.60 -1.23
C GLY A 422 -19.19 16.99 -0.93
N PHE A 423 -19.64 17.98 -1.69
CA PHE A 423 -19.36 19.39 -1.41
C PHE A 423 -20.36 19.96 -0.40
N ASN A 424 -19.85 20.45 0.73
CA ASN A 424 -20.57 21.35 1.61
C ASN A 424 -20.24 22.80 1.24
N TYR A 425 -21.16 23.74 1.48
CA TYR A 425 -20.91 25.16 1.21
C TYR A 425 -21.48 26.08 2.29
N ILE A 426 -20.80 27.21 2.47
CA ILE A 426 -21.26 28.32 3.32
C ILE A 426 -21.52 29.52 2.41
N LYS A 427 -22.70 30.13 2.51
CA LYS A 427 -23.09 31.26 1.69
C LYS A 427 -22.48 32.57 2.17
N ASP A 428 -22.25 33.49 1.23
CA ASP A 428 -21.96 34.90 1.48
C ASP A 428 -20.72 35.16 2.38
N VAL A 429 -19.72 34.27 2.29
CA VAL A 429 -18.41 34.45 2.93
C VAL A 429 -17.59 35.50 2.15
N PRO A 430 -17.03 36.53 2.80
CA PRO A 430 -16.14 37.48 2.14
C PRO A 430 -14.91 36.78 1.53
N LEU A 431 -14.58 37.09 0.27
CA LEU A 431 -13.47 36.43 -0.45
C LEU A 431 -12.13 36.55 0.27
N ASN A 432 -11.85 37.71 0.89
CA ASN A 432 -10.62 37.91 1.66
C ASN A 432 -10.53 36.97 2.88
N THR A 433 -11.67 36.63 3.50
CA THR A 433 -11.72 35.64 4.58
C THR A 433 -11.49 34.24 4.03
N ALA A 434 -12.17 33.87 2.92
CA ALA A 434 -12.00 32.56 2.29
C ALA A 434 -10.54 32.29 1.86
N LYS A 435 -9.86 33.29 1.27
CA LYS A 435 -8.44 33.17 0.88
C LYS A 435 -7.51 32.94 2.08
N ARG A 436 -7.81 33.52 3.25
CA ARG A 436 -7.03 33.29 4.47
C ARG A 436 -7.15 31.84 4.96
N ILE A 437 -8.30 31.20 4.77
CA ILE A 437 -8.50 29.79 5.16
C ILE A 437 -7.53 28.89 4.38
N VAL A 438 -7.38 29.08 3.07
CA VAL A 438 -6.43 28.29 2.27
C VAL A 438 -4.99 28.50 2.71
N ALA A 439 -4.59 29.74 2.98
CA ALA A 439 -3.26 30.04 3.50
C ALA A 439 -3.00 29.38 4.86
N LEU A 440 -4.02 29.33 5.73
CA LEU A 440 -3.94 28.63 7.02
C LEU A 440 -3.83 27.11 6.84
N LEU A 441 -4.66 26.52 5.97
CA LEU A 441 -4.65 25.07 5.71
C LEU A 441 -3.31 24.61 5.09
N ASN A 442 -2.77 25.38 4.14
CA ASN A 442 -1.48 25.07 3.52
C ASN A 442 -0.28 25.41 4.41
N GLY A 443 -0.41 26.41 5.30
CA GLY A 443 0.68 26.89 6.16
C GLY A 443 0.74 26.23 7.54
N ALA A 444 -0.29 25.50 7.94
CA ALA A 444 -0.38 24.92 9.27
C ALA A 444 -0.86 23.47 9.24
N SER A 445 0.07 22.54 9.01
CA SER A 445 -0.11 21.11 9.30
C SER A 445 -0.63 20.89 10.74
N LYS A 446 -0.31 21.80 11.67
CA LYS A 446 -0.76 21.76 13.06
C LYS A 446 -2.22 22.13 13.30
N ILE A 447 -2.92 22.89 12.44
CA ILE A 447 -4.29 23.36 12.77
C ILE A 447 -5.30 22.21 12.78
N LEU A 448 -5.11 21.19 11.96
CA LEU A 448 -5.96 19.99 11.95
C LEU A 448 -5.53 18.94 12.98
N THR A 449 -4.34 19.09 13.57
CA THR A 449 -3.88 18.25 14.68
C THR A 449 -4.18 18.87 16.06
N VAL A 450 -4.64 20.12 16.15
CA VAL A 450 -4.91 20.79 17.46
C VAL A 450 -6.16 20.24 18.17
N SER A 451 -7.00 19.44 17.50
CA SER A 451 -8.11 18.73 18.16
C SER A 451 -7.71 17.39 18.81
N SER A 452 -6.44 16.96 18.67
CA SER A 452 -5.92 15.77 19.32
C SER A 452 -4.58 16.11 19.99
N GLU A 453 -4.40 15.70 21.23
CA GLU A 453 -3.12 15.80 21.95
C GLU A 453 -2.08 14.85 21.32
N GLN A 454 -1.67 15.14 20.09
CA GLN A 454 -0.68 14.36 19.35
C GLN A 454 0.71 14.91 19.69
N PRO A 455 1.61 14.08 20.26
CA PRO A 455 3.04 14.35 20.28
C PRO A 455 3.58 14.30 18.84
N GLN A 456 4.89 14.39 18.64
CA GLN A 456 5.51 14.96 17.46
C GLN A 456 5.56 13.98 16.27
N GLY A 457 4.40 13.55 15.75
CA GLY A 457 4.25 12.75 14.53
C GLY A 457 3.88 13.59 13.31
N HIS A 458 4.55 13.37 12.18
CA HIS A 458 4.34 14.08 10.91
C HIS A 458 3.14 13.55 10.13
N TYR A 459 1.94 13.62 10.72
CA TYR A 459 0.67 13.29 10.08
C TYR A 459 0.19 14.43 9.17
N CYS A 460 0.01 14.17 7.87
CA CYS A 460 -0.55 15.14 6.91
C CYS A 460 -1.84 14.59 6.28
N PRO A 461 -2.99 14.69 6.97
CA PRO A 461 -4.25 14.06 6.54
C PRO A 461 -4.81 14.61 5.23
N LEU A 462 -4.33 15.78 4.81
CA LEU A 462 -4.85 16.48 3.63
C LEU A 462 -4.07 16.19 2.36
N ALA A 463 -2.87 15.61 2.45
CA ALA A 463 -2.03 15.31 1.30
C ALA A 463 -2.06 13.81 0.96
N PRO A 464 -1.66 13.41 -0.26
CA PRO A 464 -1.34 12.02 -0.55
C PRO A 464 -0.30 11.48 0.44
N PRO A 465 -0.44 10.24 0.94
CA PRO A 465 0.41 9.75 2.03
C PRO A 465 1.92 9.79 1.73
N GLN A 466 2.32 9.53 0.48
CA GLN A 466 3.72 9.59 0.06
C GLN A 466 4.34 10.99 0.20
N GLN A 467 3.55 12.07 0.10
CA GLN A 467 4.05 13.44 0.29
C GLN A 467 4.41 13.71 1.75
N CYS A 468 3.82 12.97 2.70
CA CYS A 468 4.17 13.07 4.12
C CYS A 468 5.59 12.56 4.36
N ALA A 469 5.98 11.48 3.69
CA ALA A 469 7.31 10.88 3.84
C ALA A 469 8.45 11.82 3.44
N TYR A 470 8.27 12.60 2.36
CA TYR A 470 9.28 13.59 1.92
C TYR A 470 9.54 14.68 2.96
N GLN A 471 8.52 15.10 3.72
CA GLN A 471 8.69 16.11 4.78
C GLN A 471 9.51 15.57 5.97
N VAL A 472 9.57 14.25 6.15
CA VAL A 472 10.34 13.58 7.20
C VAL A 472 11.84 13.55 6.84
N SER A 473 12.20 13.36 5.57
CA SER A 473 13.62 13.24 5.16
C SER A 473 14.38 14.58 5.15
N ASP A 474 13.72 15.69 4.82
CA ASP A 474 14.35 17.02 4.75
C ASP A 474 14.73 17.62 6.12
N ARG A 475 14.14 17.14 7.23
CA ARG A 475 14.46 17.63 8.59
C ARG A 475 15.58 16.87 9.28
N ALA A 476 16.01 15.73 8.74
CA ALA A 476 17.15 14.96 9.26
C ALA A 476 18.52 15.55 8.85
N LYS A 477 18.55 16.62 8.03
CA LYS A 477 19.78 17.34 7.67
C LYS A 477 19.76 18.74 8.28
N PRO A 478 20.77 19.17 9.08
CA PRO A 478 20.91 20.59 9.37
C PRO A 478 21.11 21.32 8.05
N ALA A 479 20.45 22.47 7.91
CA ALA A 479 20.45 23.29 6.71
C ALA A 479 21.87 23.75 6.33
N SER A 480 22.63 22.90 5.62
CA SER A 480 23.70 23.34 4.75
C SER A 480 23.06 23.69 3.42
N GLN A 481 23.12 24.98 3.10
CA GLN A 481 22.91 25.65 1.82
C GLN A 481 22.67 24.71 0.62
N HIS A 482 21.65 25.06 -0.17
CA HIS A 482 21.53 24.69 -1.59
C HIS A 482 22.91 24.59 -2.26
N GLN A 483 23.44 23.37 -2.31
CA GLN A 483 24.41 22.98 -3.29
C GLN A 483 23.61 22.15 -4.27
N LEU A 484 23.17 22.80 -5.35
CA LEU A 484 23.18 22.13 -6.63
C LEU A 484 24.55 21.46 -6.72
N MET A 485 24.59 20.13 -6.58
CA MET A 485 25.79 19.40 -6.94
C MET A 485 25.96 19.57 -8.44
N ILE A 486 26.74 20.59 -8.81
CA ILE A 486 27.56 20.53 -10.01
C ILE A 486 28.43 19.31 -9.79
N GLN A 487 28.02 18.17 -10.36
CA GLN A 487 28.89 17.03 -10.53
C GLN A 487 30.11 17.52 -11.29
N HIS A 488 31.26 17.54 -10.60
CA HIS A 488 32.55 17.67 -11.23
C HIS A 488 32.62 16.62 -12.35
N HIS A 489 32.82 17.11 -13.58
CA HIS A 489 33.12 16.27 -14.73
C HIS A 489 34.45 15.56 -14.48
N GLU A 490 34.40 14.34 -13.96
CA GLU A 490 35.37 13.32 -14.34
C GLU A 490 34.68 12.43 -15.38
N GLN A 491 35.28 12.37 -16.57
CA GLN A 491 34.76 11.67 -17.73
C GLN A 491 34.59 10.18 -17.44
N ALA A 492 33.38 9.77 -17.09
CA ALA A 492 32.97 8.38 -17.19
C ALA A 492 32.94 8.02 -18.69
N VAL A 493 33.87 7.17 -19.11
CA VAL A 493 33.92 6.60 -20.45
C VAL A 493 32.57 5.94 -20.74
N ILE A 494 31.80 6.52 -21.68
CA ILE A 494 30.58 5.90 -22.20
C ILE A 494 31.00 4.67 -23.01
N SER A 495 31.16 3.54 -22.34
CA SER A 495 31.39 2.25 -22.99
C SER A 495 30.09 1.45 -23.04
N LYS A 496 29.52 1.40 -24.25
CA LYS A 496 28.43 0.54 -24.77
C LYS A 496 27.02 0.82 -24.20
N PRO A 497 25.96 0.75 -25.04
CA PRO A 497 24.59 0.90 -24.56
C PRO A 497 24.25 -0.30 -23.66
N GLY A 498 24.17 -0.06 -22.35
CA GLY A 498 23.52 -0.97 -21.42
C GLY A 498 22.01 -1.05 -21.70
N PRO A 499 21.31 -2.07 -21.18
CA PRO A 499 19.86 -2.18 -21.32
C PRO A 499 19.17 -0.90 -20.81
N GLN A 500 18.13 -0.47 -21.54
CA GLN A 500 17.38 0.76 -21.29
C GLN A 500 16.69 0.67 -19.92
N ALA A 501 17.02 1.58 -18.99
CA ALA A 501 16.32 1.69 -17.71
C ALA A 501 14.89 2.26 -17.93
N PHE A 502 13.94 1.82 -17.10
CA PHE A 502 12.53 2.21 -17.20
C PHE A 502 12.11 3.12 -16.04
N PRO A 503 11.03 3.92 -16.17
CA PRO A 503 10.51 4.70 -15.06
C PRO A 503 10.05 3.80 -13.90
N GLY A 504 10.63 3.98 -12.72
CA GLY A 504 10.34 3.16 -11.53
C GLY A 504 10.86 3.81 -10.26
N TYR A 505 10.85 3.06 -9.16
CA TYR A 505 11.37 3.55 -7.89
C TYR A 505 12.87 3.27 -7.78
N THR A 506 13.63 4.27 -7.35
CA THR A 506 14.95 4.12 -6.75
C THR A 506 14.80 4.59 -5.30
N THR A 507 14.86 3.67 -4.33
CA THR A 507 14.61 4.02 -2.93
C THR A 507 15.93 4.07 -2.17
N ILE A 508 16.05 5.09 -1.31
CA ILE A 508 17.19 5.31 -0.44
C ILE A 508 16.69 5.10 0.98
N ASP A 509 17.19 4.06 1.62
CA ASP A 509 16.80 3.68 2.98
C ASP A 509 18.05 3.41 3.86
N ASP A 510 17.88 2.87 5.08
CA ASP A 510 19.02 2.69 6.00
C ASP A 510 20.05 1.65 5.52
N ALA A 511 19.71 0.85 4.49
CA ALA A 511 20.61 -0.10 3.85
C ALA A 511 21.20 0.41 2.51
N GLY A 512 21.00 1.70 2.18
CA GLY A 512 21.53 2.34 0.97
C GLY A 512 20.53 2.36 -0.19
N ASP A 513 21.03 2.39 -1.42
CA ASP A 513 20.28 2.60 -2.68
C ASP A 513 20.26 1.38 -3.62
N ASP A 514 20.76 0.22 -3.16
CA ASP A 514 20.81 -1.04 -3.94
C ASP A 514 19.61 -1.94 -3.63
N ASP A 515 18.39 -1.42 -3.79
CA ASP A 515 17.19 -1.92 -3.12
C ASP A 515 16.08 -2.45 -4.05
N ALA A 516 15.89 -1.85 -5.22
CA ALA A 516 14.94 -2.31 -6.23
C ALA A 516 15.49 -3.52 -7.00
N ASP A 517 14.64 -4.49 -7.34
CA ASP A 517 15.01 -5.59 -8.23
C ASP A 517 15.32 -5.08 -9.64
N SER A 518 14.53 -4.14 -10.16
CA SER A 518 14.75 -3.51 -11.47
C SER A 518 15.61 -2.23 -11.38
N PRO A 519 16.59 -2.04 -12.29
CA PRO A 519 17.21 -0.74 -12.50
C PRO A 519 16.18 0.23 -13.10
N SER A 520 15.87 1.30 -12.38
CA SER A 520 14.95 2.33 -12.83
C SER A 520 15.62 3.70 -12.88
N TRP A 521 15.07 4.63 -13.66
CA TRP A 521 15.32 6.04 -13.42
C TRP A 521 14.29 6.54 -12.40
N ALA A 522 14.76 7.31 -11.41
CA ALA A 522 13.91 7.85 -10.35
C ALA A 522 12.69 8.58 -10.94
N LYS A 523 11.49 8.09 -10.58
CA LYS A 523 10.19 8.68 -10.93
C LYS A 523 9.90 9.96 -10.16
#